data_AF-A0A0V0HAU9-F1
#
_entry.id   AF-A0A0V0HAU9-F1
#
_cell.length_a   1.000
_cell.length_b   1.000
_cell.length_c   1.000
_cell.angle_alpha   90.00
_cell.angle_beta   90.00
_cell.angle_gamma   90.00
#
_symmetry.space_group_name_H-M   'P 1'
#
loop_
_entity.id
_entity.type
_entity.pdbx_description
1 polymer ?
#
loop_
_entity_poly.entity_id
_entity_poly.type
_entity_poly.pdbx_seq_one_letter_code
_entity_poly.pdbx_strand_id
1 'polypeptide(L)'
;MATVRSVISIASANHWTLHQMDVYNAFLQGDLYEEVYMTPPDGFSGKVGNDQACRLLKSLYGLKQASRQWNIKLTTTLIDSGFLQSTRDYSLFTKRKENQLVVVLVYVDDLLITGSDSNMIHETKTALQHAFKIKDLGELRYFLGLEFARSEVGILIHQRKYTLELLADMGLSGAKPVSTPMELNLKLTSTEFDNHINP
;
A
#
# COMPACT_ATOMS: atom_id res chain seq x y z
N MET A 1 -9.80 2.32 -4.66
CA MET A 1 -9.78 1.00 -5.33
C MET A 1 -10.17 0.97 -6.80
N ALA A 2 -10.98 1.90 -7.32
CA ALA A 2 -11.35 1.87 -8.75
C ALA A 2 -10.11 1.90 -9.67
N THR A 3 -9.17 2.80 -9.44
CA THR A 3 -7.95 2.96 -10.23
C THR A 3 -7.06 1.71 -10.21
N VAL A 4 -6.82 1.12 -9.03
CA VAL A 4 -6.06 -0.13 -8.89
C VAL A 4 -6.69 -1.23 -9.75
N ARG A 5 -8.00 -1.44 -9.62
CA ARG A 5 -8.72 -2.44 -10.42
C ARG A 5 -8.65 -2.12 -11.92
N SER A 6 -8.82 -0.86 -12.32
CA SER A 6 -8.73 -0.46 -13.73
C SER A 6 -7.34 -0.73 -14.32
N VAL A 7 -6.27 -0.36 -13.61
CA VAL A 7 -4.89 -0.61 -14.06
C VAL A 7 -4.61 -2.10 -14.18
N ILE A 8 -5.05 -2.90 -13.20
CA ILE A 8 -4.89 -4.36 -13.24
C ILE A 8 -5.69 -4.97 -14.39
N SER A 9 -6.92 -4.51 -14.64
CA SER A 9 -7.72 -4.96 -15.79
C SER A 9 -7.04 -4.63 -17.12
N ILE A 10 -6.47 -3.44 -17.26
CA ILE A 10 -5.71 -3.04 -18.46
C ILE A 10 -4.47 -3.91 -18.61
N ALA A 11 -3.70 -4.12 -17.53
CA ALA A 11 -2.52 -4.97 -17.54
C ALA A 11 -2.88 -6.42 -17.93
N SER A 12 -3.97 -6.96 -17.38
CA SER A 12 -4.47 -8.30 -17.74
C SER A 12 -4.87 -8.39 -19.20
N ALA A 13 -5.61 -7.40 -19.72
CA ALA A 13 -6.08 -7.39 -21.11
C ALA A 13 -4.95 -7.26 -22.15
N ASN A 14 -3.84 -6.62 -21.77
CA ASN A 14 -2.67 -6.44 -22.64
C ASN A 14 -1.51 -7.39 -22.29
N HIS A 15 -1.73 -8.36 -21.41
CA HIS A 15 -0.72 -9.31 -20.92
C HIS A 15 0.54 -8.65 -20.31
N TRP A 16 0.42 -7.44 -19.75
CA TRP A 16 1.53 -6.73 -19.12
C TRP A 16 1.96 -7.39 -17.81
N THR A 17 3.24 -7.26 -17.46
CA THR A 17 3.75 -7.68 -16.15
C THR A 17 3.42 -6.63 -15.09
N LEU A 18 2.97 -7.12 -13.93
CA LEU A 18 2.73 -6.30 -12.75
C LEU A 18 3.87 -6.55 -11.78
N HIS A 19 4.54 -5.48 -11.38
CA HIS A 19 5.62 -5.53 -10.41
C HIS A 19 5.27 -4.75 -9.16
N GLN A 20 5.83 -5.17 -8.04
CA GLN A 20 5.68 -4.48 -6.77
C GLN A 20 7.06 -4.01 -6.27
N MET A 21 7.09 -2.80 -5.74
CA MET A 21 8.21 -2.30 -4.96
C MET A 21 7.68 -1.77 -3.62
N ASP A 22 8.49 -1.88 -2.57
CA ASP A 22 8.11 -1.41 -1.24
C ASP A 22 9.22 -0.57 -0.61
N VAL A 23 8.85 0.58 -0.07
CA VAL A 23 9.77 1.60 0.40
C VAL A 23 10.11 1.37 1.86
N TYR A 24 11.40 1.19 2.17
CA TYR A 24 11.81 1.03 3.56
C TYR A 24 11.55 2.31 4.35
N ASN A 25 10.78 2.18 5.44
CA ASN A 25 10.51 3.27 6.36
C ASN A 25 10.14 4.59 5.63
N ALA A 26 9.15 4.55 4.75
CA ALA A 26 8.86 5.62 3.78
C ALA A 26 8.92 7.05 4.35
N PHE A 27 8.39 7.27 5.56
CA PHE A 27 8.40 8.58 6.20
C PHE A 27 9.79 9.11 6.57
N LEU A 28 10.76 8.23 6.82
CA LEU A 28 12.17 8.60 7.07
C LEU A 28 12.89 9.07 5.80
N GLN A 29 12.35 8.75 4.61
CA GLN A 29 12.92 9.17 3.33
C GLN A 29 12.45 10.56 2.90
N GLY A 30 11.40 11.09 3.55
CA GLY A 30 10.94 12.46 3.36
C GLY A 30 11.89 13.49 3.95
N ASP A 31 12.10 14.60 3.23
CA ASP A 31 12.85 15.74 3.73
C ASP A 31 12.01 16.57 4.71
N LEU A 32 12.61 17.02 5.81
CA LEU A 32 11.94 17.84 6.80
C LEU A 32 12.43 19.29 6.68
N TYR A 33 11.55 20.17 6.22
CA TYR A 33 11.87 21.60 6.03
C TYR A 33 11.63 22.44 7.28
N GLU A 34 10.74 21.99 8.16
CA GLU A 34 10.46 22.66 9.44
C GLU A 34 11.49 22.26 10.48
N GLU A 35 11.86 23.18 11.36
CA GLU A 35 12.72 22.83 12.48
C GLU A 35 11.90 22.22 13.61
N VAL A 36 12.04 20.91 13.80
CA VAL A 36 11.31 20.15 14.82
C VAL A 36 12.28 19.55 15.81
N TYR A 37 11.97 19.72 17.09
CA TYR A 37 12.72 19.15 18.20
C TYR A 37 11.87 18.10 18.92
N MET A 38 12.51 17.07 19.45
CA MET A 38 11.89 16.07 20.33
C MET A 38 12.74 15.85 21.57
N THR A 39 12.11 15.39 22.64
CA THR A 39 12.85 14.82 23.76
C THR A 39 13.60 13.57 23.29
N PRO A 40 14.78 13.27 23.86
CA PRO A 40 15.47 12.03 23.57
C PRO A 40 14.52 10.83 23.80
N PRO A 41 14.52 9.84 22.90
CA PRO A 41 13.66 8.67 23.05
C PRO A 41 14.12 7.81 24.23
N ASP A 42 13.17 7.10 24.84
CA ASP A 42 13.47 6.13 25.89
C ASP A 42 14.51 5.11 25.41
N GLY A 43 15.49 4.80 26.27
CA GLY A 43 16.60 3.90 25.94
C GLY A 43 17.82 4.57 25.30
N PHE A 44 17.80 5.89 25.04
CA PHE A 44 19.00 6.62 24.66
C PHE A 44 19.97 6.74 25.85
N SER A 45 21.14 6.09 25.76
CA SER A 45 22.14 6.02 26.84
C SER A 45 23.10 7.22 26.91
N GLY A 46 22.91 8.24 26.06
CA GLY A 46 23.70 9.46 26.11
C GLY A 46 23.35 10.30 27.32
N LYS A 47 24.36 10.96 27.92
CA LYS A 47 24.11 11.98 28.94
C LYS A 47 23.48 13.19 28.28
N VAL A 48 22.15 13.27 28.30
CA VAL A 48 21.41 14.45 27.86
C VAL A 48 21.16 15.32 29.08
N GLY A 49 21.63 16.57 29.05
CA GLY A 49 21.33 17.55 30.08
C GLY A 49 19.84 17.90 30.10
N ASN A 50 19.32 18.36 31.24
CA ASN A 50 17.89 18.68 31.40
C ASN A 50 17.35 19.71 30.39
N ASP A 51 18.23 20.52 29.78
CA ASP A 51 17.88 21.58 28.81
C ASP A 51 18.26 21.24 27.36
N GLN A 52 18.43 19.96 27.03
CA GLN A 52 18.81 19.52 25.68
C GLN A 52 17.66 18.79 24.98
N ALA A 53 17.50 19.05 23.69
CA ALA A 53 16.53 18.40 22.82
C ALA A 53 17.22 17.83 21.57
N CYS A 54 16.63 16.79 20.99
CA CYS A 54 17.08 16.23 19.72
C CYS A 54 16.41 16.98 18.58
N ARG A 55 17.22 17.57 17.69
CA ARG A 55 16.70 18.14 16.43
C ARG A 55 16.49 17.03 15.41
N LEU A 56 15.30 16.97 14.84
CA LEU A 56 15.00 16.04 13.76
C LEU A 56 15.60 16.55 12.44
N LEU A 57 16.41 15.71 11.80
CA LEU A 57 17.02 16.01 10.49
C LEU A 57 16.21 15.45 9.31
N LYS A 58 15.34 14.49 9.58
CA LYS A 58 14.45 13.83 8.62
C LYS A 58 13.07 13.72 9.22
N SER A 59 12.09 13.54 8.35
CA SER A 59 10.72 13.26 8.79
C SER A 59 10.69 11.94 9.58
N LEU A 60 9.85 11.85 10.61
CA LEU A 60 9.76 10.71 11.52
C LEU A 60 8.29 10.26 11.65
N TYR A 61 8.08 8.98 11.94
CA TYR A 61 6.75 8.46 12.29
C TYR A 61 6.15 9.24 13.46
N GLY A 62 4.86 9.56 13.36
CA GLY A 62 4.13 10.36 14.35
C GLY A 62 4.14 11.87 14.09
N LEU A 63 5.00 12.39 13.21
CA LEU A 63 4.89 13.79 12.79
C LEU A 63 3.69 13.98 11.87
N LYS A 64 2.88 15.02 12.14
CA LYS A 64 1.71 15.38 11.32
C LYS A 64 2.05 15.58 9.83
N GLN A 65 3.25 16.04 9.52
CA GLN A 65 3.73 16.32 8.17
C GLN A 65 4.43 15.14 7.49
N ALA A 66 4.70 14.04 8.20
CA ALA A 66 5.58 12.98 7.71
C ALA A 66 5.13 12.37 6.39
N SER A 67 3.85 12.01 6.32
CA SER A 67 3.23 11.44 5.12
C SER A 67 3.26 12.42 3.94
N ARG A 68 3.02 13.71 4.21
CA ARG A 68 3.07 14.77 3.20
C ARG A 68 4.48 14.95 2.64
N GLN A 69 5.50 15.01 3.51
CA GLN A 69 6.88 15.19 3.07
C GLN A 69 7.38 14.02 2.23
N TRP A 70 7.02 12.80 2.63
CA TRP A 70 7.29 11.62 1.82
C TRP A 70 6.61 11.70 0.45
N ASN A 71 5.31 12.01 0.41
CA ASN A 71 4.57 12.11 -0.85
C ASN A 71 5.15 13.19 -1.78
N ILE A 72 5.50 14.36 -1.25
CA ILE A 72 6.14 15.44 -2.03
C ILE A 72 7.45 14.93 -2.63
N LYS A 73 8.32 14.33 -1.81
CA LYS A 73 9.62 13.84 -2.28
C LYS A 73 9.47 12.81 -3.41
N LEU A 74 8.62 11.81 -3.22
CA LEU A 74 8.37 10.78 -4.21
C LEU A 74 7.76 11.35 -5.49
N THR A 75 6.76 12.23 -5.35
CA THR A 75 6.09 12.88 -6.49
C THR A 75 7.07 13.70 -7.31
N THR A 76 7.91 14.53 -6.66
CA THR A 76 8.95 15.31 -7.34
C THR A 76 9.92 14.40 -8.09
N THR A 77 10.42 13.33 -7.45
CA THR A 77 11.34 12.38 -8.13
C THR A 77 10.70 11.70 -9.34
N LEU A 78 9.42 11.32 -9.27
CA LEU A 78 8.71 10.73 -10.40
C LEU A 78 8.52 11.74 -11.54
N ILE A 79 8.12 12.98 -11.22
CA ILE A 79 7.95 14.06 -12.19
C ILE A 79 9.28 14.39 -12.88
N ASP A 80 10.36 14.52 -12.11
CA ASP A 80 11.72 14.77 -12.63
C ASP A 80 12.20 13.61 -13.52
N SER A 81 11.73 12.39 -13.26
CA SER A 81 11.97 11.20 -14.09
C SER A 81 11.08 11.14 -15.35
N GLY A 82 10.26 12.16 -15.60
CA GLY A 82 9.41 12.31 -16.78
C GLY A 82 8.02 11.68 -16.65
N PHE A 83 7.55 11.40 -15.43
CA PHE A 83 6.16 10.96 -15.21
C PHE A 83 5.21 12.16 -15.10
N LEU A 84 3.98 11.94 -15.53
CA LEU A 84 2.85 12.84 -15.32
C LEU A 84 1.94 12.25 -14.25
N GLN A 85 1.68 13.04 -13.21
CA GLN A 85 0.70 12.69 -12.19
C GLN A 85 -0.72 12.95 -12.69
N SER A 86 -1.63 12.00 -12.47
CA SER A 86 -3.03 12.13 -12.84
C SER A 86 -3.76 13.11 -11.91
N THR A 87 -4.55 14.01 -12.49
CA THR A 87 -5.41 14.94 -11.74
C THR A 87 -6.70 14.29 -11.23
N ARG A 88 -7.06 13.10 -11.76
CA ARG A 88 -8.26 12.35 -11.32
C ARG A 88 -7.97 11.42 -10.15
N ASP A 89 -6.71 10.97 -10.05
CA ASP A 89 -6.24 10.16 -8.95
C ASP A 89 -4.74 10.44 -8.74
N TYR A 90 -4.41 11.14 -7.66
CA TYR A 90 -3.04 11.54 -7.36
C TYR A 90 -2.10 10.37 -7.01
N SER A 91 -2.63 9.15 -6.83
CA SER A 91 -1.81 7.93 -6.69
C SER A 91 -1.28 7.42 -8.04
N LEU A 92 -1.81 7.90 -9.16
CA LEU A 92 -1.51 7.40 -10.50
C LEU A 92 -0.51 8.30 -11.23
N PHE A 93 0.59 7.69 -11.67
CA PHE A 93 1.61 8.31 -12.49
C PHE A 93 1.75 7.56 -13.81
N THR A 94 1.91 8.29 -14.90
CA THR A 94 2.10 7.69 -16.23
C THR A 94 3.27 8.34 -16.95
N LYS A 95 4.08 7.54 -17.64
CA LYS A 95 5.14 8.00 -18.52
C LYS A 95 4.92 7.37 -19.89
N ARG A 96 4.88 8.21 -20.93
CA ARG A 96 4.72 7.78 -22.31
C ARG A 96 5.96 8.14 -23.12
N LYS A 97 6.43 7.18 -23.92
CA LYS A 97 7.48 7.39 -24.91
C LYS A 97 6.98 6.78 -26.21
N GLU A 98 6.62 7.62 -27.18
CA GLU A 98 5.98 7.18 -28.42
C GLU A 98 4.73 6.33 -28.14
N ASN A 99 4.75 5.05 -28.53
CA ASN A 99 3.66 4.10 -28.33
C ASN A 99 3.82 3.24 -27.04
N GLN A 100 4.84 3.52 -26.23
CA GLN A 100 5.12 2.82 -24.99
C GLN A 100 4.54 3.58 -23.78
N LEU A 101 4.04 2.82 -22.80
CA LEU A 101 3.46 3.34 -21.58
C LEU A 101 4.03 2.61 -20.37
N VAL A 102 4.45 3.36 -19.35
CA VAL A 102 4.66 2.87 -17.99
C VAL A 102 3.69 3.57 -17.06
N VAL A 103 3.11 2.79 -16.16
CA VAL A 103 2.17 3.21 -15.13
C VAL A 103 2.77 2.85 -13.77
N VAL A 104 2.80 3.83 -12.87
CA VAL A 104 3.17 3.64 -11.47
C VAL A 104 1.96 4.05 -10.61
N LEU A 105 1.49 3.12 -9.78
CA LEU A 105 0.54 3.39 -8.72
C LEU A 105 1.29 3.48 -7.39
N VAL A 106 1.02 4.53 -6.63
CA VAL A 106 1.68 4.83 -5.36
C VAL A 106 0.66 4.83 -4.23
N TYR A 107 0.86 3.96 -3.25
CA TYR A 107 0.08 3.94 -2.02
C TYR A 107 1.00 3.94 -0.81
N VAL A 108 1.34 5.15 -0.34
CA VAL A 108 2.28 5.36 0.76
C VAL A 108 3.63 4.69 0.46
N ASP A 109 3.91 3.52 1.03
CA ASP A 109 5.13 2.72 0.89
C ASP A 109 5.05 1.67 -0.22
N ASP A 110 3.85 1.25 -0.59
CA ASP A 110 3.57 0.27 -1.63
C ASP A 110 3.51 0.92 -3.03
N LEU A 111 4.37 0.46 -3.95
CA LEU A 111 4.38 0.87 -5.35
C LEU A 111 4.04 -0.31 -6.26
N LEU A 112 3.10 -0.11 -7.18
CA LEU A 112 2.79 -1.05 -8.26
C LEU A 112 3.22 -0.44 -9.59
N ILE A 113 4.05 -1.17 -10.34
CA ILE A 113 4.61 -0.74 -11.62
C ILE A 113 4.18 -1.72 -12.70
N THR A 114 3.62 -1.21 -13.79
CA THR A 114 3.21 -2.00 -14.96
C THR A 114 3.37 -1.17 -16.22
N GLY A 115 3.37 -1.81 -17.39
CA GLY A 115 3.46 -1.07 -18.63
C GLY A 115 3.62 -1.99 -19.83
N SER A 116 3.62 -1.37 -21.01
CA SER A 116 3.78 -2.06 -22.30
C SER A 116 5.24 -2.38 -22.65
N ASP A 117 6.20 -1.76 -21.97
CA ASP A 117 7.63 -1.92 -22.26
C ASP A 117 8.42 -2.29 -21.00
N SER A 118 9.11 -3.42 -21.08
CA SER A 118 9.88 -4.01 -19.97
C SER A 118 11.16 -3.22 -19.65
N ASN A 119 11.78 -2.60 -20.66
CA ASN A 119 12.97 -1.78 -20.46
C ASN A 119 12.63 -0.50 -19.70
N MET A 120 11.56 0.20 -20.07
CA MET A 120 11.10 1.39 -19.34
C MET A 120 10.66 1.05 -17.91
N ILE A 121 10.08 -0.13 -17.67
CA ILE A 121 9.79 -0.61 -16.30
C ILE A 121 11.10 -0.79 -15.53
N HIS A 122 12.10 -1.45 -16.13
CA HIS A 122 13.41 -1.64 -15.49
C HIS A 122 14.12 -0.32 -15.20
N GLU A 123 14.15 0.61 -16.15
CA GLU A 123 14.68 1.97 -15.95
C GLU A 123 13.97 2.69 -14.80
N THR A 124 12.64 2.58 -14.72
CA THR A 124 11.84 3.18 -13.64
C THR A 124 12.21 2.58 -12.29
N LYS A 125 12.33 1.25 -12.20
CA LYS A 125 12.74 0.55 -10.97
C LYS A 125 14.14 0.99 -10.52
N THR A 126 15.09 1.04 -11.44
CA THR A 126 16.48 1.45 -11.17
C THR A 126 16.54 2.91 -10.73
N ALA A 127 15.80 3.81 -11.36
CA ALA A 127 15.72 5.22 -10.95
C ALA A 127 15.15 5.36 -9.53
N LEU A 128 14.10 4.62 -9.19
CA LEU A 128 13.53 4.59 -7.84
C LEU A 128 14.52 4.02 -6.81
N GLN A 129 15.25 2.96 -7.14
CA GLN A 129 16.29 2.37 -6.28
C GLN A 129 17.50 3.28 -6.07
N HIS A 130 17.82 4.10 -7.06
CA HIS A 130 18.87 5.10 -6.92
C HIS A 130 18.42 6.28 -6.03
N ALA A 131 17.16 6.70 -6.14
CA ALA A 131 16.63 7.82 -5.38
C ALA A 131 16.24 7.47 -3.93
N PHE A 132 15.79 6.23 -3.71
CA PHE A 132 15.18 5.80 -2.46
C PHE A 132 15.73 4.45 -2.00
N LYS A 133 15.72 4.23 -0.69
CA LYS A 133 15.92 2.90 -0.11
C LYS A 133 14.63 2.10 -0.31
N ILE A 134 14.51 1.42 -1.44
CA ILE A 134 13.31 0.68 -1.84
C ILE A 134 13.72 -0.75 -2.23
N LYS A 135 12.89 -1.75 -1.88
CA LYS A 135 13.09 -3.14 -2.33
C LYS A 135 12.19 -3.42 -3.54
N ASP A 136 12.75 -4.15 -4.50
CA ASP A 136 11.96 -4.77 -5.57
C ASP A 136 11.44 -6.11 -5.05
N LEU A 137 10.11 -6.25 -4.99
CA LEU A 137 9.44 -7.48 -4.56
C LEU A 137 9.15 -8.42 -5.73
N GLY A 138 9.53 -8.04 -6.95
CA GLY A 138 9.38 -8.85 -8.15
C GLY A 138 7.99 -8.73 -8.74
N GLU A 139 7.39 -9.86 -9.11
CA GLU A 139 6.02 -9.91 -9.61
C GLU A 139 5.00 -9.66 -8.49
N LEU A 140 3.92 -8.97 -8.83
CA LEU A 140 2.85 -8.63 -7.90
C LEU A 140 2.20 -9.89 -7.32
N ARG A 141 2.35 -10.08 -6.01
CA ARG A 141 1.66 -11.14 -5.24
C ARG A 141 0.75 -10.58 -4.15
N TYR A 142 1.13 -9.45 -3.57
CA TYR A 142 0.37 -8.76 -2.54
C TYR A 142 0.35 -7.26 -2.84
N PHE A 143 -0.75 -6.57 -2.58
CA PHE A 143 -0.82 -5.10 -2.68
C PHE A 143 -2.04 -4.62 -1.89
N LEU A 144 -1.86 -3.68 -0.96
CA LEU A 144 -2.97 -3.12 -0.15
C LEU A 144 -3.79 -4.19 0.60
N GLY A 145 -3.12 -5.22 1.11
CA GLY A 145 -3.78 -6.33 1.81
C GLY A 145 -4.61 -7.25 0.90
N LEU A 146 -4.47 -7.13 -0.42
CA LEU A 146 -5.01 -8.07 -1.41
C LEU A 146 -3.93 -8.99 -1.93
N GLU A 147 -4.31 -10.23 -2.22
CA GLU A 147 -3.50 -11.23 -2.90
C GLU A 147 -3.83 -11.25 -4.39
N PHE A 148 -2.80 -11.45 -5.21
CA PHE A 148 -2.91 -11.51 -6.66
C PHE A 148 -2.31 -12.82 -7.17
N ALA A 149 -3.11 -13.59 -7.89
CA ALA A 149 -2.67 -14.80 -8.58
C ALA A 149 -2.91 -14.63 -10.08
N ARG A 150 -1.83 -14.67 -10.87
CA ARG A 150 -1.87 -14.51 -12.31
C ARG A 150 -1.91 -15.86 -13.01
N SER A 151 -2.72 -15.95 -14.05
CA SER A 151 -2.81 -17.09 -14.97
C SER A 151 -2.93 -16.58 -16.41
N GLU A 152 -2.89 -17.49 -17.39
CA GLU A 152 -3.13 -17.14 -18.80
C GLU A 152 -4.54 -16.59 -19.05
N VAL A 153 -5.53 -17.02 -18.24
CA VAL A 153 -6.93 -16.59 -18.35
C VAL A 153 -7.14 -15.19 -17.75
N GLY A 154 -6.30 -14.79 -16.81
CA GLY A 154 -6.40 -13.48 -16.15
C GLY A 154 -5.83 -13.46 -14.74
N ILE A 155 -6.21 -12.44 -13.98
CA ILE A 155 -5.72 -12.19 -12.62
C ILE A 155 -6.85 -12.40 -11.62
N LEU A 156 -6.64 -13.33 -10.69
CA LEU A 156 -7.50 -13.54 -9.54
C LEU A 156 -7.04 -12.63 -8.39
N ILE A 157 -7.99 -11.90 -7.81
CA ILE A 157 -7.77 -11.03 -6.65
C ILE A 157 -8.53 -11.63 -5.46
N HIS A 158 -7.85 -11.90 -4.35
CA HIS A 158 -8.47 -12.49 -3.15
C HIS A 158 -7.85 -11.98 -1.84
N GLN A 159 -8.42 -12.37 -0.70
CA GLN A 159 -7.92 -12.07 0.66
C GLN A 159 -7.96 -13.33 1.54
N ARG A 160 -7.46 -14.45 1.00
CA ARG A 160 -7.48 -15.75 1.67
C ARG A 160 -6.63 -15.71 2.93
N LYS A 161 -5.42 -15.16 2.85
CA LYS A 161 -4.52 -15.05 4.01
C LYS A 161 -5.18 -14.30 5.16
N TYR A 162 -5.70 -13.11 4.90
CA TYR A 162 -6.41 -12.30 5.90
C TYR A 162 -7.60 -13.06 6.52
N THR A 163 -8.40 -13.74 5.69
CA THR A 163 -9.53 -14.55 6.17
C THR A 163 -9.08 -15.67 7.11
N LEU A 164 -7.98 -16.37 6.76
CA LEU A 164 -7.45 -17.45 7.57
C LEU A 164 -6.82 -16.96 8.89
N GLU A 165 -6.12 -15.83 8.85
CA GLU A 165 -5.57 -15.18 10.06
C GLU A 165 -6.69 -14.74 11.00
N LEU A 166 -7.75 -14.12 10.48
CA LEU A 166 -8.92 -13.73 11.27
C LEU A 166 -9.61 -14.94 11.92
N LEU A 167 -9.76 -16.05 11.18
CA LEU A 167 -10.30 -17.29 11.74
C LEU A 167 -9.42 -17.85 12.85
N ALA A 168 -8.09 -17.76 12.72
CA ALA A 168 -7.17 -18.19 13.76
C ALA A 168 -7.26 -17.31 15.02
N ASP A 169 -7.30 -15.99 14.86
CA ASP A 169 -7.41 -15.04 15.96
C ASP A 169 -8.73 -15.20 16.73
N MET A 170 -9.80 -15.60 16.04
CA MET A 170 -11.10 -15.91 16.66
C MET A 170 -11.18 -17.32 17.26
N GLY A 171 -10.14 -18.15 17.14
CA GLY A 171 -10.18 -19.55 17.58
C GLY A 171 -11.10 -20.45 16.74
N LEU A 172 -11.43 -20.02 15.52
CA LEU A 172 -12.35 -20.68 14.60
C LEU A 172 -11.66 -21.49 13.49
N SER A 173 -10.35 -21.74 13.59
CA SER A 173 -9.62 -22.52 12.56
C SER A 173 -10.16 -23.93 12.35
N GLY A 174 -10.79 -24.52 13.37
CA GLY A 174 -11.43 -25.85 13.30
C GLY A 174 -12.92 -25.80 12.98
N ALA A 175 -13.49 -24.61 12.72
CA ALA A 175 -14.92 -24.48 12.42
C ALA A 175 -15.26 -25.20 11.11
N LYS A 176 -16.44 -25.85 11.09
CA LYS A 176 -16.92 -26.52 9.87
C LYS A 176 -17.27 -25.47 8.82
N PRO A 177 -16.82 -25.62 7.56
CA PRO A 177 -17.19 -24.70 6.50
C PRO A 177 -18.70 -24.78 6.24
N VAL A 178 -19.33 -23.63 6.05
CA VAL A 178 -20.74 -23.50 5.66
C VAL A 178 -20.80 -22.75 4.34
N SER A 179 -21.65 -23.21 3.41
CA SER A 179 -21.79 -22.59 2.09
C SER A 179 -22.46 -21.22 2.13
N THR A 180 -23.18 -20.92 3.20
CA THR A 180 -23.87 -19.65 3.42
C THR A 180 -23.35 -18.98 4.70
N PRO A 181 -23.04 -17.68 4.66
CA PRO A 181 -22.65 -16.93 5.86
C PRO A 181 -23.83 -16.68 6.81
N MET A 182 -25.05 -16.96 6.37
CA MET A 182 -26.29 -16.79 7.12
C MET A 182 -26.73 -18.13 7.73
N GLU A 183 -27.26 -18.07 8.95
CA GLU A 183 -27.84 -19.22 9.64
C GLU A 183 -29.06 -19.74 8.87
N LEU A 184 -28.98 -21.01 8.44
CA LEU A 184 -30.08 -21.65 7.74
C LEU A 184 -31.23 -21.89 8.71
N ASN A 185 -32.43 -21.45 8.34
CA ASN A 185 -33.65 -21.54 9.15
C ASN A 185 -33.70 -20.64 10.40
N LEU A 186 -32.96 -19.53 10.41
CA LEU A 186 -33.13 -18.50 11.44
C LEU A 186 -34.61 -18.05 11.48
N LYS A 187 -35.30 -18.37 12.58
CA LYS A 187 -36.65 -17.89 12.84
C LYS A 187 -36.56 -16.51 13.45
N LEU A 188 -36.80 -15.49 12.64
CA LEU A 188 -36.90 -14.11 13.12
C LEU A 188 -38.23 -13.95 13.88
N THR A 189 -38.13 -13.52 15.13
CA THR A 189 -39.26 -13.17 16.00
C THR A 189 -39.42 -11.65 16.05
N SER A 190 -40.61 -11.16 16.38
CA SER A 190 -40.80 -9.73 16.62
C SER A 190 -40.27 -9.35 17.99
N THR A 191 -39.85 -8.10 18.16
CA THR A 191 -39.46 -7.53 19.46
C THR A 191 -40.55 -7.70 20.52
N GLU A 192 -41.82 -7.63 20.13
CA GLU A 192 -42.98 -7.88 21.00
C GLU A 192 -43.03 -9.31 21.52
N PHE A 193 -42.70 -10.29 20.67
CA PHE A 193 -42.66 -11.72 21.04
C PHE A 193 -41.50 -12.02 22.00
N ASP A 194 -40.32 -11.45 21.74
CA ASP A 194 -39.13 -11.66 22.58
C ASP A 194 -39.31 -11.08 24.00
N ASN A 195 -39.92 -9.90 24.10
CA ASN A 195 -40.27 -9.27 25.38
C ASN A 195 -41.31 -10.06 26.19
N HIS A 196 -42.09 -10.94 25.54
CA HIS A 196 -43.10 -11.74 26.22
C HIS A 196 -42.56 -13.08 26.76
N ILE A 197 -41.45 -13.58 26.21
CA ILE A 197 -40.88 -14.89 26.56
C ILE A 197 -39.71 -14.79 27.55
N ASN A 198 -38.97 -13.68 27.58
CA ASN A 198 -37.94 -13.41 28.59
C ASN A 198 -38.31 -12.15 29.42
N PRO A 199 -39.12 -12.28 30.48
CA PRO A 199 -39.40 -11.19 31.41
C PRO A 199 -38.23 -10.87 32.35
#